data_AF-A0A1Q3SBQ3-F1
#
_entry.id   AF-A0A1Q3SBQ3-F1
#
_cell.length_a   1.000
_cell.length_b   1.000
_cell.length_c   1.000
_cell.angle_alpha   90.00
_cell.angle_beta   90.00
_cell.angle_gamma   90.00
#
_symmetry.space_group_name_H-M   'P 1'
#
loop_
_entity.id
_entity.type
_entity.pdbx_description
1 polymer ?
#
loop_
_entity_poly.entity_id
_entity_poly.type
_entity_poly.pdbx_seq_one_letter_code
_entity_poly.pdbx_strand_id
1 'polypeptide(L)'
;MKEKILFCITFLFLLLAGCKGDANDEVTEETEGLGIMTTISRVRDTRTCAKDWDGDYCADVAVKENNSANNLNLVVTIADGYLKIIHNEDKTVVEGFEKVFFDEDGYSIFETNGKEYQIRILDKMENCFKGNISQRCYGKTQKGKRCKARTLDESGYCWRHK
;
A
#
# COMPACT_ATOMS: atom_id res chain seq x y z
N MET A 1 -47.70 6.77 43.91
CA MET A 1 -46.65 7.81 43.95
C MET A 1 -45.33 7.11 44.22
N LYS A 2 -44.31 7.38 43.38
CA LYS A 2 -42.89 7.02 43.54
C LYS A 2 -42.58 5.52 43.53
N GLU A 3 -42.25 4.96 42.35
CA GLU A 3 -41.23 3.91 42.26
C GLU A 3 -40.54 3.93 40.88
N LYS A 4 -39.22 4.17 40.92
CA LYS A 4 -38.18 3.55 40.08
C LYS A 4 -38.00 4.09 38.65
N ILE A 5 -37.63 5.38 38.55
CA ILE A 5 -36.68 5.86 37.52
C ILE A 5 -35.28 5.56 38.04
N LEU A 6 -34.72 4.38 37.74
CA LEU A 6 -33.32 4.08 38.08
C LEU A 6 -32.77 2.91 37.25
N PHE A 7 -32.70 3.03 35.93
CA PHE A 7 -32.04 2.01 35.10
C PHE A 7 -31.42 2.56 33.79
N CYS A 8 -30.85 3.77 33.82
CA CYS A 8 -30.20 4.36 32.64
C CYS A 8 -28.73 4.78 32.82
N ILE A 9 -28.04 4.43 33.92
CA ILE A 9 -26.68 4.96 34.19
C ILE A 9 -25.62 3.86 34.44
N THR A 10 -25.78 2.66 33.87
CA THR A 10 -24.77 1.59 34.04
C THR A 10 -24.49 0.80 32.78
N PHE A 11 -24.29 1.47 31.64
CA PHE A 11 -23.62 0.85 30.47
C PHE A 11 -22.86 1.89 29.64
N LEU A 12 -22.15 2.81 30.31
CA LEU A 12 -21.29 3.84 29.68
C LEU A 12 -19.83 3.75 30.15
N PHE A 13 -19.31 2.54 30.38
CA PHE A 13 -17.94 2.32 30.88
C PHE A 13 -17.22 1.14 30.20
N LEU A 14 -17.36 0.99 28.88
CA LEU A 14 -16.69 -0.09 28.14
C LEU A 14 -16.13 0.34 26.78
N LEU A 15 -15.59 1.56 26.68
CA LEU A 15 -14.82 2.01 25.51
C LEU A 15 -13.58 2.81 25.92
N LEU A 16 -12.74 2.23 26.77
CA LEU A 16 -11.35 2.65 26.94
C LEU A 16 -10.45 1.43 26.78
N ALA A 17 -10.51 0.80 25.59
CA ALA A 17 -9.38 0.03 25.10
C ALA A 17 -8.31 1.05 24.69
N GLY A 18 -7.54 1.53 25.68
CA GLY A 18 -6.37 2.34 25.42
C GLY A 18 -5.31 1.47 24.76
N CYS A 19 -4.87 1.85 23.56
CA CYS A 19 -3.65 1.31 22.97
C CYS A 19 -2.48 1.65 23.91
N LYS A 20 -2.05 0.67 24.69
CA LYS A 20 -0.86 0.75 25.53
C LYS A 20 0.32 0.65 24.58
N GLY A 21 0.89 1.80 24.21
CA GLY A 21 2.10 1.86 23.40
C GLY A 21 3.27 1.39 24.25
N ASP A 22 3.61 0.11 24.14
CA ASP A 22 4.90 -0.38 24.60
C ASP A 22 5.98 0.20 23.67
N ALA A 23 6.97 0.86 24.26
CA ALA A 23 8.11 1.40 23.53
C ALA A 23 8.89 0.22 22.91
N ASN A 24 8.94 0.16 21.59
CA ASN A 24 9.57 -0.94 20.87
C ASN A 24 11.10 -0.89 21.01
N ASP A 25 11.66 -2.02 21.46
CA ASP A 25 13.05 -2.42 21.23
C ASP A 25 13.30 -2.51 19.72
N GLU A 26 14.41 -1.91 19.27
CA GLU A 26 14.91 -2.01 17.90
C GLU A 26 15.49 -3.41 17.69
N VAL A 27 14.65 -4.36 17.28
CA VAL A 27 15.09 -5.73 16.95
C VAL A 27 15.54 -5.75 15.49
N THR A 28 16.86 -5.71 15.29
CA THR A 28 17.50 -5.95 14.00
C THR A 28 17.66 -7.46 13.81
N GLU A 29 16.79 -8.09 13.00
CA GLU A 29 16.94 -9.49 12.60
C GLU A 29 17.63 -9.55 11.22
N GLU A 30 18.87 -10.04 11.18
CA GLU A 30 19.59 -10.30 9.92
C GLU A 30 19.15 -11.66 9.36
N THR A 31 18.28 -11.67 8.36
CA THR A 31 17.96 -12.89 7.60
C THR A 31 18.89 -13.06 6.40
N GLU A 32 19.79 -14.04 6.48
CA GLU A 32 20.63 -14.49 5.36
C GLU A 32 19.80 -15.35 4.38
N GLY A 33 19.18 -14.70 3.38
CA GLY A 33 18.40 -15.35 2.33
C GLY A 33 19.01 -15.22 0.94
N LEU A 34 19.26 -16.37 0.29
CA LEU A 34 19.61 -16.61 -1.12
C LEU A 34 19.83 -15.38 -2.02
N GLY A 35 21.10 -14.93 -2.16
CA GLY A 35 21.67 -14.36 -3.39
C GLY A 35 21.10 -13.04 -3.95
N ILE A 36 20.11 -12.41 -3.31
CA ILE A 36 19.59 -11.09 -3.69
C ILE A 36 20.11 -10.12 -2.63
N MET A 37 20.96 -9.15 -3.01
CA MET A 37 21.36 -8.06 -2.12
C MET A 37 20.13 -7.16 -1.87
N THR A 38 19.31 -7.54 -0.90
CA THR A 38 18.24 -6.68 -0.39
C THR A 38 18.85 -5.75 0.66
N THR A 39 18.72 -4.45 0.45
CA THR A 39 19.17 -3.47 1.45
C THR A 39 18.13 -3.42 2.58
N ILE A 40 18.60 -3.49 3.84
CA ILE A 40 17.76 -3.43 5.04
C ILE A 40 16.84 -2.20 4.97
N SER A 41 15.55 -2.40 5.16
CA SER A 41 14.51 -1.40 4.96
C SER A 41 14.11 -0.73 6.28
N ARG A 42 14.57 0.50 6.53
CA ARG A 42 14.24 1.20 7.77
C ARG A 42 12.83 1.80 7.73
N VAL A 43 11.93 1.30 8.58
CA VAL A 43 10.61 1.90 8.83
C VAL A 43 10.75 3.06 9.82
N ARG A 44 10.23 4.25 9.48
CA ARG A 44 10.41 5.47 10.31
C ARG A 44 9.29 5.72 11.35
N ASP A 45 8.14 5.04 11.28
CA ASP A 45 7.05 5.22 12.26
C ASP A 45 6.41 3.86 12.59
N THR A 46 6.34 3.50 13.87
CA THR A 46 5.86 2.19 14.36
C THR A 46 4.57 2.31 15.18
N ARG A 47 3.67 3.25 14.88
CA ARG A 47 2.39 3.32 15.60
C ARG A 47 1.50 2.10 15.29
N THR A 48 1.21 1.32 16.32
CA THR A 48 0.74 -0.09 16.28
C THR A 48 -0.79 -0.28 16.26
N CYS A 49 -1.56 0.64 15.70
CA CYS A 49 -2.98 0.40 15.45
C CYS A 49 -3.18 -0.23 14.06
N ALA A 50 -2.65 -1.44 13.86
CA ALA A 50 -2.73 -2.11 12.56
C ALA A 50 -4.19 -2.48 12.25
N LYS A 51 -4.81 -1.68 11.38
CA LYS A 51 -6.03 -2.07 10.68
C LYS A 51 -5.71 -3.28 9.80
N ASP A 52 -6.66 -4.20 9.68
CA ASP A 52 -6.54 -5.33 8.76
C ASP A 52 -6.60 -4.81 7.31
N TRP A 53 -5.40 -4.66 6.74
CA TRP A 53 -5.18 -4.15 5.40
C TRP A 53 -4.94 -5.28 4.41
N ASP A 54 -5.25 -6.54 4.72
CA ASP A 54 -4.94 -7.66 3.82
C ASP A 54 -5.73 -7.60 2.51
N GLY A 55 -5.00 -7.73 1.39
CA GLY A 55 -5.54 -7.72 0.03
C GLY A 55 -4.73 -6.89 -0.97
N ASP A 56 -5.33 -6.67 -2.13
CA ASP A 56 -4.78 -5.85 -3.21
C ASP A 56 -5.46 -4.47 -3.25
N TYR A 57 -4.66 -3.42 -3.41
CA TYR A 57 -5.10 -2.04 -3.35
C TYR A 57 -4.48 -1.20 -4.47
N CYS A 58 -5.18 -0.16 -4.89
CA CYS A 58 -4.50 0.95 -5.56
C CYS A 58 -3.85 1.84 -4.54
N ALA A 59 -2.63 2.25 -4.85
CA ALA A 59 -1.89 3.20 -4.06
C ALA A 59 -1.27 4.27 -4.94
N ASP A 60 -1.20 5.48 -4.41
CA ASP A 60 -0.26 6.49 -4.87
C ASP A 60 1.11 6.16 -4.27
N VAL A 61 2.10 5.94 -5.12
CA VAL A 61 3.46 5.52 -4.75
C VAL A 61 4.42 6.59 -5.23
N ALA A 62 4.98 7.34 -4.29
CA ALA A 62 6.07 8.28 -4.53
C ALA A 62 7.41 7.58 -4.29
N VAL A 63 8.28 7.54 -5.31
CA VAL A 63 9.64 7.00 -5.19
C VAL A 63 10.63 8.15 -5.32
N LYS A 64 11.43 8.37 -4.27
CA LYS A 64 12.45 9.41 -4.22
C LYS A 64 13.84 8.80 -4.40
N GLU A 65 14.55 9.30 -5.41
CA GLU A 65 15.92 8.88 -5.78
C GLU A 65 16.73 10.11 -6.17
N ASN A 66 17.87 10.36 -5.50
CA ASN A 66 18.80 11.44 -5.83
C ASN A 66 18.12 12.82 -6.03
N ASN A 67 17.26 13.23 -5.10
CA ASN A 67 16.45 14.47 -5.14
C ASN A 67 15.37 14.54 -6.22
N SER A 68 15.17 13.50 -7.02
CA SER A 68 14.03 13.36 -7.93
C SER A 68 12.93 12.57 -7.24
N ALA A 69 11.67 12.96 -7.44
CA ALA A 69 10.51 12.23 -6.93
C ALA A 69 9.57 11.90 -8.10
N ASN A 70 9.18 10.63 -8.21
CA ASN A 70 8.22 10.15 -9.20
C ASN A 70 6.99 9.61 -8.48
N ASN A 71 5.81 10.16 -8.78
CA ASN A 71 4.53 9.70 -8.25
C ASN A 71 3.83 8.81 -9.28
N LEU A 72 3.39 7.62 -8.86
CA LEU A 72 2.79 6.61 -9.71
C LEU A 72 1.56 6.00 -9.03
N ASN A 73 0.48 5.79 -9.78
CA ASN A 73 -0.66 5.01 -9.30
C ASN A 73 -0.39 3.53 -9.59
N LEU A 74 0.00 2.79 -8.55
CA LEU A 74 0.39 1.38 -8.65
C LEU A 74 -0.57 0.49 -7.87
N VAL A 75 -0.48 -0.82 -8.14
CA VAL A 75 -1.14 -1.82 -7.31
C VAL A 75 -0.16 -2.30 -6.26
N VAL A 76 -0.62 -2.39 -5.02
CA VAL A 76 0.14 -2.96 -3.90
C VAL A 76 -0.60 -4.13 -3.29
N THR A 77 0.14 -5.14 -2.87
CA THR A 77 -0.39 -6.32 -2.18
C THR A 77 0.07 -6.28 -0.73
N ILE A 78 -0.88 -6.37 0.19
CA ILE A 78 -0.67 -6.44 1.64
C ILE A 78 -1.12 -7.81 2.13
N ALA A 79 -0.32 -8.47 2.95
CA ALA A 79 -0.67 -9.73 3.59
C ALA A 79 -0.06 -9.83 4.99
N ASP A 80 -0.79 -10.48 5.91
CA ASP A 80 -0.44 -10.55 7.33
C ASP A 80 -0.28 -9.15 7.97
N GLY A 81 -0.92 -8.12 7.41
CA GLY A 81 -0.80 -6.72 7.83
C GLY A 81 0.44 -5.98 7.31
N TYR A 82 1.22 -6.57 6.39
CA TYR A 82 2.46 -5.98 5.84
C TYR A 82 2.43 -5.84 4.33
N LEU A 83 3.09 -4.81 3.81
CA LEU A 83 3.37 -4.70 2.38
C LEU A 83 4.23 -5.89 1.90
N LYS A 84 3.76 -6.60 0.87
CA LYS A 84 4.50 -7.71 0.25
C LYS A 84 5.04 -7.37 -1.13
N ILE A 85 4.20 -6.73 -1.97
CA ILE A 85 4.50 -6.53 -3.39
C ILE A 85 4.04 -5.13 -3.82
N ILE A 86 4.87 -4.44 -4.61
CA ILE A 86 4.49 -3.30 -5.44
C ILE A 86 4.56 -3.73 -6.91
N HIS A 87 3.47 -3.61 -7.65
CA HIS A 87 3.38 -3.96 -9.07
C HIS A 87 3.65 -2.72 -9.93
N ASN A 88 4.76 -2.71 -10.66
CA ASN A 88 5.11 -1.61 -11.56
C ASN A 88 4.32 -1.67 -12.88
N GLU A 89 4.20 -0.54 -13.58
CA GLU A 89 3.53 -0.47 -14.89
C GLU A 89 4.17 -1.39 -15.93
N ASP A 90 5.48 -1.63 -15.81
CA ASP A 90 6.25 -2.46 -16.73
C ASP A 90 6.11 -3.97 -16.53
N LYS A 91 5.29 -4.37 -15.54
CA LYS A 91 5.08 -5.74 -15.03
C LYS A 91 6.24 -6.30 -14.21
N THR A 92 7.23 -5.49 -13.86
CA THR A 92 8.16 -5.87 -12.79
C THR A 92 7.46 -5.73 -11.45
N VAL A 93 7.98 -6.46 -10.46
CA VAL A 93 7.52 -6.37 -9.08
C VAL A 93 8.68 -5.89 -8.21
N VAL A 94 8.37 -5.08 -7.22
CA VAL A 94 9.26 -4.82 -6.09
C VAL A 94 8.73 -5.63 -4.92
N GLU A 95 9.57 -6.45 -4.33
CA GLU A 95 9.25 -7.36 -3.23
C GLU A 95 10.44 -7.44 -2.26
N GLY A 96 10.32 -8.26 -1.21
CA GLY A 96 11.37 -8.40 -0.20
C GLY A 96 11.44 -7.22 0.76
N PHE A 97 10.32 -6.51 0.93
CA PHE A 97 10.20 -5.46 1.95
C PHE A 97 10.31 -6.09 3.34
N GLU A 98 10.87 -5.32 4.27
CA GLU A 98 10.69 -5.62 5.69
C GLU A 98 9.23 -5.38 6.09
N LYS A 99 8.93 -5.57 7.38
CA LYS A 99 7.60 -5.38 7.96
C LYS A 99 7.14 -3.91 7.85
N VAL A 100 6.72 -3.51 6.65
CA VAL A 100 6.19 -2.18 6.32
C VAL A 100 4.71 -2.20 6.64
N PHE A 101 4.33 -1.40 7.63
CA PHE A 101 2.96 -1.21 8.07
C PHE A 101 2.37 0.05 7.45
N PHE A 102 1.05 0.08 7.38
CA PHE A 102 0.27 1.26 7.05
C PHE A 102 -0.42 1.79 8.30
N ASP A 103 -0.48 3.11 8.44
CA ASP A 103 -1.26 3.75 9.49
C ASP A 103 -2.78 3.60 9.26
N GLU A 104 -3.58 4.24 10.11
CA GLU A 104 -5.05 4.19 10.03
C GLU A 104 -5.59 4.82 8.73
N ASP A 105 -4.83 5.73 8.13
CA ASP A 105 -5.13 6.43 6.86
C ASP A 105 -4.60 5.67 5.63
N GLY A 106 -3.94 4.52 5.84
CA GLY A 106 -3.37 3.73 4.75
C GLY A 106 -2.09 4.35 4.20
N TYR A 107 -1.34 5.10 5.00
CA TYR A 107 -0.09 5.73 4.60
C TYR A 107 1.13 5.04 5.23
N SER A 108 2.24 5.02 4.48
CA SER A 108 3.52 4.50 4.95
C SER A 108 4.71 5.19 4.27
N ILE A 109 5.81 5.34 5.00
CA ILE A 109 7.11 5.82 4.47
C ILE A 109 8.21 4.84 4.92
N PHE A 110 9.00 4.35 3.97
CA PHE A 110 10.12 3.47 4.24
C PHE A 110 11.22 3.63 3.19
N GLU A 111 12.43 3.20 3.52
CA GLU A 111 13.55 3.16 2.56
C GLU A 111 13.86 1.72 2.20
N THR A 112 14.12 1.42 0.93
CA THR A 112 14.66 0.12 0.49
C THR A 112 15.47 0.29 -0.79
N ASN A 113 16.54 -0.48 -0.95
CA ASN A 113 17.45 -0.42 -2.11
C ASN A 113 17.93 1.00 -2.46
N GLY A 114 18.21 1.82 -1.44
CA GLY A 114 18.67 3.21 -1.60
C GLY A 114 17.61 4.21 -2.08
N LYS A 115 16.32 3.83 -2.05
CA LYS A 115 15.20 4.68 -2.47
C LYS A 115 14.22 4.86 -1.30
N GLU A 116 13.69 6.06 -1.13
CA GLU A 116 12.62 6.34 -0.18
C GLU A 116 11.27 6.17 -0.90
N TYR A 117 10.41 5.34 -0.35
CA TYR A 117 9.05 5.08 -0.82
C TYR A 117 8.07 5.76 0.11
N GLN A 118 7.09 6.45 -0.45
CA GLN A 118 5.90 6.93 0.26
C GLN A 118 4.69 6.33 -0.43
N ILE A 119 3.91 5.55 0.31
CA ILE A 119 2.75 4.84 -0.23
C ILE A 119 1.51 5.33 0.48
N ARG A 120 0.47 5.67 -0.30
CA ARG A 120 -0.86 5.98 0.20
C ARG A 120 -1.88 5.08 -0.47
N ILE A 121 -2.53 4.23 0.31
CA ILE A 121 -3.66 3.42 -0.13
C ILE A 121 -4.81 4.34 -0.51
N LEU A 122 -5.30 4.20 -1.74
CA LEU A 122 -6.40 5.00 -2.28
C LEU A 122 -7.72 4.24 -2.12
N ASP A 123 -7.76 3.00 -2.59
CA ASP A 123 -8.95 2.15 -2.54
C ASP A 123 -8.57 0.68 -2.78
N LYS A 124 -9.52 -0.23 -2.57
CA LYS A 124 -9.39 -1.65 -2.93
C LYS A 124 -9.25 -1.82 -4.44
N MET A 125 -8.56 -2.89 -4.86
CA MET A 125 -8.30 -3.21 -6.26
C MET A 125 -9.59 -3.25 -7.12
N GLU A 126 -10.70 -3.68 -6.55
CA GLU A 126 -12.01 -3.71 -7.23
C GLU A 126 -12.54 -2.32 -7.60
N ASN A 127 -12.18 -1.29 -6.84
CA ASN A 127 -12.68 0.07 -6.99
C ASN A 127 -11.71 0.97 -7.77
N CYS A 128 -10.43 0.60 -7.84
CA CYS A 128 -9.43 1.21 -8.72
C CYS A 128 -9.92 1.48 -10.14
N PHE A 129 -10.78 0.58 -10.63
CA PHE A 129 -11.27 0.58 -12.01
C PHE A 129 -12.78 0.88 -12.10
N LYS A 130 -13.44 1.22 -10.99
CA LYS A 130 -14.85 1.65 -10.99
C LYS A 130 -14.91 3.14 -11.33
N GLY A 131 -15.16 3.42 -12.61
CA GLY A 131 -15.42 4.79 -13.11
C GLY A 131 -14.76 5.06 -14.45
N ASN A 132 -13.57 4.50 -14.67
CA ASN A 132 -12.91 4.46 -15.96
C ASN A 132 -12.85 3.00 -16.40
N ILE A 133 -13.73 2.61 -17.31
CA ILE A 133 -13.72 1.27 -17.91
C ILE A 133 -12.37 1.16 -18.61
N SER A 134 -11.41 0.47 -17.99
CA SER A 134 -10.06 0.38 -18.54
C SER A 134 -10.16 -0.11 -19.99
N GLN A 135 -9.79 0.73 -20.94
CA GLN A 135 -10.00 0.46 -22.34
C GLN A 135 -8.81 -0.30 -22.89
N ARG A 136 -9.04 -1.11 -23.92
CA ARG A 136 -7.95 -1.82 -24.58
C ARG A 136 -7.10 -0.81 -25.36
N CYS A 137 -5.80 -0.77 -25.05
CA CYS A 137 -4.84 0.15 -25.66
C CYS A 137 -4.99 0.26 -27.19
N TYR A 138 -4.97 1.49 -27.71
CA TYR A 138 -5.10 1.83 -29.12
C TYR A 138 -3.90 1.40 -29.98
N GLY A 139 -2.74 1.26 -29.35
CA GLY A 139 -1.48 0.87 -29.99
C GLY A 139 -1.51 -0.48 -30.71
N LYS A 140 -0.63 -0.60 -31.72
CA LYS A 140 -0.37 -1.84 -32.45
C LYS A 140 1.08 -2.26 -32.22
N THR A 141 1.30 -3.55 -32.04
CA THR A 141 2.64 -4.16 -32.05
C THR A 141 3.35 -3.92 -33.38
N GLN A 142 4.68 -4.10 -33.43
CA GLN A 142 5.45 -4.04 -34.69
C GLN A 142 4.91 -4.98 -35.77
N LYS A 143 4.29 -6.10 -35.37
CA LYS A 143 3.62 -7.06 -36.27
C LYS A 143 2.19 -6.65 -36.66
N GLY A 144 1.79 -5.41 -36.39
CA GLY A 144 0.47 -4.84 -36.72
C GLY A 144 -0.71 -5.29 -35.82
N LYS A 145 -0.50 -6.25 -34.91
CA LYS A 145 -1.57 -6.74 -34.01
C LYS A 145 -1.91 -5.72 -32.93
N ARG A 146 -3.20 -5.60 -32.60
CA ARG A 146 -3.71 -4.74 -31.52
C ARG A 146 -3.08 -5.08 -30.17
N CYS A 147 -2.59 -4.07 -29.45
CA CYS A 147 -2.04 -4.24 -28.11
C CYS A 147 -3.08 -4.90 -27.18
N LYS A 148 -2.62 -5.83 -26.35
CA LYS A 148 -3.47 -6.54 -25.38
C LYS A 148 -3.48 -5.86 -24.01
N ALA A 149 -2.61 -4.86 -23.79
CA ALA A 149 -2.62 -4.08 -22.56
C ALA A 149 -3.93 -3.29 -22.45
N ARG A 150 -4.42 -3.14 -21.22
CA ARG A 150 -5.47 -2.18 -20.89
C ARG A 150 -4.81 -0.87 -20.45
N THR A 151 -5.52 0.23 -20.62
CA THR A 151 -5.06 1.55 -20.20
C THR A 151 -6.23 2.34 -19.65
N LEU A 152 -5.91 3.17 -18.67
CA LEU A 152 -6.81 4.18 -18.12
C LEU A 152 -6.52 5.56 -18.70
N ASP A 153 -5.45 5.68 -19.48
CA ASP A 153 -5.09 6.94 -20.12
C ASP A 153 -6.20 7.40 -21.08
N GLU A 154 -6.54 8.69 -21.00
CA GLU A 154 -7.60 9.29 -21.83
C GLU A 154 -7.28 9.23 -23.32
N SER A 155 -5.98 9.25 -23.69
CA SER A 155 -5.55 9.02 -25.08
C SER A 155 -5.87 7.61 -25.56
N GLY A 156 -6.12 6.70 -24.62
CA GLY A 156 -6.32 5.28 -24.81
C GLY A 156 -5.08 4.53 -25.31
N TYR A 157 -3.88 5.10 -25.17
CA TYR A 157 -2.62 4.36 -25.34
C TYR A 157 -2.08 3.89 -23.98
N CYS A 158 -1.44 2.73 -23.96
CA CYS A 158 -0.67 2.29 -22.78
C CYS A 158 0.74 2.88 -22.83
N TRP A 159 1.47 2.81 -21.72
CA TRP A 159 2.84 3.33 -21.60
C TRP A 159 3.82 2.84 -22.70
N ARG A 160 3.58 1.68 -23.32
CA ARG A 160 4.41 1.16 -24.44
C ARG A 160 4.12 1.81 -25.80
N HIS A 161 3.03 2.56 -25.92
CA HIS A 161 2.58 3.17 -27.16
C HIS A 161 2.26 4.65 -26.99
N LYS A 162 2.84 5.28 -25.96
CA LYS A 162 2.96 6.73 -25.85
C LYS A 162 4.18 7.22 -26.61
#